data_AF-A0A5E4GIQ8-F1
#
_entry.id   AF-A0A5E4GIQ8-F1
#
_cell.length_a   1.000
_cell.length_b   1.000
_cell.length_c   1.000
_cell.angle_alpha   90.00
_cell.angle_beta   90.00
_cell.angle_gamma   90.00
#
_symmetry.space_group_name_H-M   'P 1'
#
loop_
_entity.id
_entity.type
_entity.pdbx_description
1 polymer ?
#
loop_
_entity_poly.entity_id
_entity_poly.type
_entity_poly.pdbx_seq_one_letter_code
_entity_poly.pdbx_strand_id
1 'polypeptide(L)'
;EFKKAMPGEPPKMIITDQDATMSKAITVTLPITFHRYCIWHILNKITEKPGIGECFSEMCKCIWGMDKKEEFDAKGEEIITNNGLQDHAWLSSIHAMRENWVPSY
;
A
#
# COMPACT_ATOMS: atom_id res chain seq x y z
N GLU A 1 -3.16 -15.94 22.44
CA GLU A 1 -4.10 -14.90 22.93
C GLU A 1 -4.99 -14.31 21.83
N PHE A 2 -4.49 -13.65 20.77
CA PHE A 2 -5.34 -13.02 19.74
C PHE A 2 -6.36 -13.97 19.06
N LYS A 3 -5.96 -15.18 18.68
CA LYS A 3 -6.89 -16.19 18.10
C LYS A 3 -8.02 -16.61 19.03
N LYS A 4 -7.80 -16.57 20.35
CA LYS A 4 -8.81 -16.96 21.34
C LYS A 4 -9.94 -15.92 21.44
N ALA A 5 -9.68 -14.68 21.02
CA ALA A 5 -10.64 -13.60 21.00
C ALA A 5 -11.52 -13.58 19.72
N MET A 6 -11.27 -14.48 18.77
CA MET A 6 -12.07 -14.64 17.55
C MET A 6 -12.89 -15.94 17.64
N PRO A 7 -14.06 -15.94 18.33
CA PRO A 7 -14.92 -17.11 18.35
C PRO A 7 -15.50 -17.35 16.95
N GLY A 8 -14.93 -18.29 16.20
CA GLY A 8 -15.36 -18.64 14.84
C GLY A 8 -14.22 -18.67 13.83
N GLU A 9 -14.55 -18.46 12.55
CA GLU A 9 -13.55 -18.39 11.49
C GLU A 9 -12.72 -17.09 11.56
N PRO A 10 -11.43 -17.13 11.20
CA PRO A 10 -10.60 -15.95 11.00
C PRO A 10 -11.26 -14.91 10.09
N PRO A 11 -10.95 -13.60 10.27
CA PRO A 11 -11.41 -12.58 9.35
C PRO A 11 -10.92 -12.87 7.94
N LYS A 12 -11.76 -12.59 6.94
CA LYS A 12 -11.39 -12.77 5.53
C LYS A 12 -10.27 -11.82 5.10
N MET A 13 -10.20 -10.63 5.69
CA MET A 13 -9.20 -9.62 5.36
C MET A 13 -8.69 -8.92 6.63
N ILE A 14 -7.38 -8.63 6.64
CA ILE A 14 -6.74 -7.77 7.63
C ILE A 14 -5.98 -6.67 6.90
N ILE A 15 -6.09 -5.45 7.41
CA ILE A 15 -5.39 -4.28 6.91
C ILE A 15 -4.41 -3.82 7.98
N THR A 16 -3.12 -3.80 7.69
CA THR A 16 -2.08 -3.25 8.60
C THR A 16 -1.12 -2.34 7.85
N ASP A 17 -0.11 -1.81 8.53
CA ASP A 17 1.05 -1.21 7.87
C ASP A 17 1.89 -2.27 7.12
N GLN A 18 3.01 -1.81 6.54
CA GLN A 18 3.96 -2.60 5.76
C GLN A 18 5.02 -3.30 6.63
N ASP A 19 4.78 -3.51 7.92
CA ASP A 19 5.73 -4.20 8.78
C ASP A 19 5.91 -5.67 8.33
N ALA A 20 7.17 -6.04 8.09
CA ALA A 20 7.51 -7.37 7.58
C ALA A 20 7.27 -8.47 8.63
N THR A 21 7.42 -8.14 9.91
CA THR A 21 7.17 -9.06 11.02
C THR A 21 5.66 -9.34 11.14
N MET A 22 4.83 -8.31 11.04
CA MET A 22 3.37 -8.43 11.01
C MET A 22 2.92 -9.21 9.78
N SER A 23 3.45 -8.90 8.59
CA SER A 23 3.14 -9.63 7.36
C SER A 23 3.43 -11.12 7.53
N LYS A 24 4.63 -11.47 8.02
CA LYS A 24 5.03 -12.87 8.27
C LYS A 24 4.16 -13.54 9.34
N ALA A 25 3.87 -12.83 10.43
CA ALA A 25 3.03 -13.37 11.50
C ALA A 25 1.61 -13.64 11.00
N ILE A 26 1.02 -12.77 10.19
CA ILE A 26 -0.31 -12.98 9.59
C ILE A 26 -0.27 -14.18 8.65
N THR A 27 0.72 -14.30 7.76
CA THR A 27 0.83 -15.47 6.86
C THR A 27 0.95 -16.80 7.62
N VAL A 28 1.70 -16.83 8.72
CA VAL A 28 1.90 -18.05 9.52
C VAL A 28 0.68 -18.36 10.40
N THR A 29 0.06 -17.33 10.98
CA THR A 29 -1.01 -17.52 11.97
C THR A 29 -2.40 -17.55 11.34
N LEU A 30 -2.65 -16.82 10.26
CA LEU A 30 -3.94 -16.66 9.59
C LEU A 30 -3.78 -16.91 8.08
N PRO A 31 -3.44 -18.14 7.67
CA PRO A 31 -3.05 -18.44 6.28
C PRO A 31 -4.19 -18.26 5.26
N ILE A 32 -5.45 -18.22 5.71
CA ILE A 32 -6.64 -18.01 4.87
C ILE A 32 -7.11 -16.55 4.84
N THR A 33 -6.44 -15.65 5.56
CA THR A 33 -6.78 -14.24 5.65
C THR A 33 -6.00 -13.46 4.60
N PHE A 34 -6.69 -12.68 3.77
CA PHE A 34 -6.05 -11.74 2.86
C PHE A 34 -5.41 -10.60 3.65
N HIS A 35 -4.12 -10.39 3.45
CA HIS A 35 -3.40 -9.28 4.06
C HIS A 35 -3.27 -8.13 3.06
N ARG A 36 -3.73 -6.94 3.46
CA ARG A 36 -3.61 -5.72 2.66
C ARG A 36 -2.91 -4.61 3.45
N TYR A 37 -2.28 -3.70 2.73
CA TYR A 37 -1.61 -2.54 3.31
C TYR A 37 -2.57 -1.34 3.42
N CYS A 38 -2.48 -0.67 4.56
CA CYS A 38 -3.26 0.51 4.87
C CYS A 38 -2.79 1.71 4.03
N ILE A 39 -3.66 2.20 3.14
CA ILE A 39 -3.41 3.39 2.30
C ILE A 39 -2.97 4.59 3.15
N TRP A 40 -3.63 4.82 4.28
CA TRP A 40 -3.36 5.96 5.13
C TRP A 40 -1.91 5.97 5.64
N HIS A 41 -1.39 4.81 6.06
CA HIS A 41 0.00 4.69 6.47
C HIS A 41 0.98 4.89 5.29
N ILE A 42 0.61 4.48 4.08
CA ILE A 42 1.42 4.70 2.87
C ILE A 42 1.47 6.20 2.56
N LEU A 43 0.32 6.88 2.57
CA LEU A 43 0.19 8.31 2.36
C LEU A 43 0.97 9.13 3.40
N ASN A 44 0.94 8.74 4.67
CA ASN A 44 1.77 9.40 5.68
C ASN A 44 3.27 9.21 5.42
N LYS A 45 3.70 8.02 5.00
CA LYS A 45 5.11 7.83 4.63
C LYS A 45 5.51 8.67 3.42
N ILE A 46 4.60 8.94 2.48
CA ILE A 46 4.86 9.82 1.33
C ILE A 46 5.20 11.23 1.81
N THR A 47 4.43 11.78 2.77
CA THR A 47 4.67 13.15 3.27
C THR A 47 5.99 13.28 4.03
N GLU A 48 6.49 12.20 4.61
CA GLU A 48 7.76 12.16 5.35
C GLU A 48 9.01 12.10 4.46
N LYS A 49 8.87 11.82 3.15
CA LYS A 49 10.01 11.66 2.24
C LYS A 49 10.33 12.95 1.48
N PRO A 50 11.55 13.52 1.63
CA PRO A 50 11.97 14.68 0.84
C PRO A 50 11.88 14.40 -0.67
N GLY A 51 11.46 15.40 -1.45
CA GLY A 51 11.21 15.28 -2.90
C GLY A 51 9.87 14.60 -3.23
N ILE A 52 9.55 13.48 -2.59
CA ILE A 52 8.28 12.77 -2.84
C ILE A 52 7.09 13.50 -2.19
N GLY A 53 7.28 14.09 -1.01
CA GLY A 53 6.24 14.83 -0.30
C GLY A 53 5.65 15.98 -1.12
N GLU A 54 6.40 16.54 -2.06
CA GLU A 54 5.94 17.59 -2.98
C GLU A 54 4.84 17.08 -3.93
N CYS A 55 4.90 15.80 -4.30
CA CYS A 55 3.93 15.13 -5.16
C CYS A 55 2.71 14.59 -4.40
N PHE A 56 2.62 14.78 -3.08
CA PHE A 56 1.59 14.16 -2.23
C PHE A 56 0.16 14.38 -2.74
N SER A 57 -0.14 15.60 -3.19
CA SER A 57 -1.46 15.96 -3.72
C SER A 57 -1.79 15.18 -5.00
N GLU A 58 -0.84 15.03 -5.91
CA GLU A 58 -1.01 14.27 -7.16
C GLU A 58 -1.12 12.77 -6.88
N MET A 59 -0.29 12.23 -5.98
CA MET A 59 -0.37 10.84 -5.55
C MET A 59 -1.70 10.53 -4.87
N CYS A 60 -2.24 11.43 -4.05
CA CYS A 60 -3.57 11.27 -3.47
C CYS A 60 -4.65 11.21 -4.55
N LYS A 61 -4.63 12.12 -5.53
CA LYS A 61 -5.57 12.09 -6.66
C LYS A 61 -5.45 10.80 -7.47
N CYS A 62 -4.23 10.31 -7.67
CA CYS A 62 -3.97 9.04 -8.36
C CYS A 62 -4.56 7.85 -7.59
N ILE A 63 -4.32 7.78 -6.26
CA ILE A 63 -4.78 6.67 -5.42
C ILE A 63 -6.30 6.68 -5.25
N TRP A 64 -6.92 7.84 -5.08
CA TRP A 64 -8.35 7.95 -4.77
C TRP A 64 -9.25 8.21 -5.98
N GLY A 65 -8.68 8.58 -7.12
CA GLY A 65 -9.43 9.01 -8.30
C GLY A 65 -9.43 8.01 -9.46
N MET A 66 -8.70 6.90 -9.34
CA MET A 66 -8.56 5.90 -10.40
C MET A 66 -9.13 4.55 -9.93
N ASP A 67 -10.15 4.07 -10.64
CA ASP A 67 -10.77 2.77 -10.35
C ASP A 67 -10.12 1.63 -11.15
N LYS A 68 -9.45 1.95 -12.27
CA LYS A 68 -8.80 0.96 -13.14
C LYS A 68 -7.31 0.89 -12.89
N LYS A 69 -6.75 -0.32 -12.91
CA LYS A 69 -5.32 -0.57 -12.74
C LYS A 69 -4.50 0.18 -13.78
N GLU A 70 -4.95 0.18 -15.03
CA GLU A 70 -4.22 0.80 -16.15
C GLU A 70 -4.16 2.32 -16.01
N GLU A 71 -5.26 2.94 -15.56
CA GLU A 71 -5.33 4.39 -15.32
C GLU A 71 -4.45 4.79 -14.12
N PHE A 72 -4.45 3.96 -13.07
CA PHE A 72 -3.56 4.14 -11.92
C PHE A 72 -2.08 4.01 -12.29
N ASP A 73 -1.70 2.91 -12.95
CA ASP A 73 -0.30 2.64 -13.32
C ASP A 73 0.22 3.76 -14.25
N ALA A 74 -0.57 4.16 -15.26
CA ALA A 74 -0.20 5.24 -16.17
C ALA A 74 -0.05 6.60 -15.46
N LYS A 75 -1.00 6.95 -14.57
CA LYS A 75 -0.92 8.23 -13.84
C LYS A 75 0.21 8.24 -12.81
N GLY A 76 0.47 7.10 -12.16
CA GLY A 76 1.58 6.92 -11.24
C GLY A 76 2.94 7.11 -11.94
N GLU A 77 3.11 6.51 -13.12
CA GLU A 77 4.33 6.65 -13.93
C GLU A 77 4.54 8.09 -14.43
N GLU A 78 3.45 8.78 -14.80
CA GLU A 78 3.48 10.20 -15.17
C GLU A 78 3.98 11.07 -14.01
N ILE A 79 3.46 10.88 -12.80
CA ILE A 79 3.88 11.63 -11.60
C ILE A 79 5.36 11.36 -11.30
N ILE A 80 5.79 10.10 -11.36
CA ILE A 80 7.19 9.71 -11.10
C ILE A 80 8.13 10.35 -12.11
N THR A 81 7.76 10.33 -13.39
CA THR A 81 8.59 10.87 -14.48
C THR A 81 8.68 12.39 -14.43
N ASN A 82 7.55 13.09 -14.24
CA ASN A 82 7.50 14.55 -14.21
C ASN A 82 8.28 15.16 -13.04
N ASN A 83 8.42 14.41 -11.95
CA ASN A 83 9.12 14.85 -10.74
C ASN A 83 10.55 14.27 -10.64
N GLY A 84 11.04 13.54 -11.65
CA GLY A 84 12.39 12.98 -11.66
C GLY A 84 12.64 11.91 -10.58
N LEU A 85 11.58 11.18 -10.18
CA LEU A 85 11.60 10.22 -9.06
C LEU A 85 11.85 8.76 -9.49
N GLN A 86 12.24 8.55 -10.75
CA GLN A 86 12.36 7.24 -11.39
C GLN A 86 13.34 6.30 -10.65
N ASP A 87 14.43 6.85 -10.11
CA ASP A 87 15.47 6.11 -9.38
C ASP A 87 15.27 6.10 -7.86
N HIS A 88 14.13 6.59 -7.36
CA HIS A 88 13.89 6.68 -5.93
C HIS A 88 13.55 5.30 -5.33
N ALA A 89 14.53 4.64 -4.73
CA ALA A 89 14.45 3.27 -4.20
C ALA A 89 13.20 2.97 -3.35
N TRP A 90 12.75 3.93 -2.53
CA TRP A 90 11.54 3.76 -1.74
C TRP A 90 10.26 3.70 -2.61
N LEU A 91 10.14 4.55 -3.64
CA LEU A 91 9.01 4.53 -4.57
C LEU A 91 8.99 3.23 -5.38
N SER A 92 10.15 2.74 -5.82
CA SER A 92 10.26 1.45 -6.49
C SER A 92 9.74 0.31 -5.60
N SER A 93 10.08 0.34 -4.30
CA SER A 93 9.61 -0.64 -3.31
C SER A 93 8.09 -0.56 -3.10
N ILE A 94 7.56 0.66 -2.99
CA ILE A 94 6.12 0.95 -2.87
C ILE A 94 5.35 0.45 -4.09
N HIS A 95 5.84 0.74 -5.30
CA HIS A 95 5.26 0.27 -6.55
C HIS A 95 5.29 -1.25 -6.70
N ALA A 96 6.36 -1.92 -6.25
CA ALA A 96 6.43 -3.39 -6.24
C ALA A 96 5.38 -4.03 -5.30
N MET A 97 5.00 -3.33 -4.23
CA MET A 97 4.02 -3.80 -3.25
C MET A 97 2.57 -3.39 -3.57
N ARG A 98 2.31 -2.73 -4.71
CA ARG A 98 1.00 -2.12 -5.03
C ARG A 98 -0.15 -3.11 -5.12
N GLU A 99 0.11 -4.37 -5.48
CA GLU A 99 -0.92 -5.41 -5.55
C GLU A 99 -1.52 -5.76 -4.17
N ASN A 100 -0.84 -5.38 -3.09
CA ASN A 100 -1.31 -5.56 -1.72
C ASN A 100 -2.06 -4.33 -1.17
N TRP A 101 -2.28 -3.29 -1.97
CA TRP A 101 -2.97 -2.10 -1.51
C TRP A 101 -4.49 -2.30 -1.47
N VAL A 102 -5.16 -1.55 -0.60
CA VAL A 102 -6.60 -1.35 -0.66
C VAL A 102 -6.86 -0.05 -1.43
N PRO A 103 -7.97 0.12 -2.16
CA PRO A 103 -8.64 -0.96 -2.88
C PRO A 103 -7.66 -1.60 -3.87
N SER A 104 -7.72 -2.92 -4.01
CA SER A 104 -7.03 -3.58 -5.11
C SER A 104 -7.87 -3.40 -6.37
N TYR A 105 -7.29 -2.73 -7.38
CA TYR A 105 -7.88 -2.46 -8.69
C TYR A 105 -8.53 -3.69 -9.33
#